data_AF-A0A847T195-F1
#
_entry.id   AF-A0A847T195-F1
#
_cell.length_a   1.000
_cell.length_b   1.000
_cell.length_c   1.000
_cell.angle_alpha   90.00
_cell.angle_beta   90.00
_cell.angle_gamma   90.00
#
_symmetry.space_group_name_H-M   'P 1'
#
loop_
_entity.id
_entity.type
_entity.pdbx_description
1 polymer ?
#
loop_
_entity_poly.entity_id
_entity_poly.type
_entity_poly.pdbx_seq_one_letter_code
_entity_poly.pdbx_strand_id
1 'polypeptide(L)'
;MVDLVQVLNDMVGDIITAIPAILGAIIVIALGYIFGSLVGKAVNHLVERIGLEKSFDQSSVGRTFRSAGLDLSNVIGMFVKAFIIIISIIFAIEILNVGGTLGFYLQEIAAYLPRLLAGLLIIILGAVLVDFLASFIGKMIRPMFPPEKVEIADMLKNLLFIGLIAFILLLALDTMLLSGSTVYPLILGFVIIGAGISLTDVLIKSIIEDHSEFKAVAGYAKFILYSVFLIIGAGAIFATFPGVTSIVGNVSWAFAIALALMLVPVAYMLTKRMTKEMN
;
A
#
# COMPACT_ATOMS: atom_id res chain seq x y z
N MET A 1 48.82 -10.48 -31.80
CA MET A 1 47.64 -10.62 -32.67
C MET A 1 46.84 -11.75 -32.08
N VAL A 2 45.57 -11.53 -31.72
CA VAL A 2 44.71 -12.61 -31.22
C VAL A 2 44.53 -13.58 -32.38
N ASP A 3 44.89 -14.85 -32.19
CA ASP A 3 44.73 -15.86 -33.21
C ASP A 3 43.23 -16.18 -33.34
N LEU A 4 42.59 -15.64 -34.38
CA LEU A 4 41.15 -15.80 -34.59
C LEU A 4 40.75 -17.27 -34.64
N VAL A 5 41.64 -18.16 -35.07
CA VAL A 5 41.40 -19.60 -35.11
C VAL A 5 41.30 -20.17 -33.70
N GLN A 6 42.13 -19.68 -32.77
CA GLN A 6 42.11 -20.10 -31.37
C GLN A 6 40.84 -19.62 -30.68
N VAL A 7 40.44 -18.35 -30.87
CA VAL A 7 39.17 -17.82 -30.33
C VAL A 7 37.97 -18.59 -30.87
N LEU A 8 37.94 -18.92 -32.17
CA LEU A 8 36.85 -19.72 -32.75
C LEU A 8 36.80 -21.15 -32.20
N ASN A 9 37.96 -21.79 -31.99
CA ASN A 9 38.01 -23.12 -31.40
C ASN A 9 37.54 -23.13 -29.93
N ASP A 10 37.94 -22.10 -29.16
CA ASP A 10 37.51 -21.94 -27.77
C ASP A 10 35.98 -21.70 -27.70
N MET A 11 35.45 -20.84 -28.57
CA MET A 11 33.99 -20.60 -28.66
C MET A 11 33.20 -21.84 -29.06
N VAL A 12 33.71 -22.66 -29.99
CA VAL A 12 33.04 -23.92 -30.39
C VAL A 12 33.09 -24.94 -29.25
N GLY A 13 34.21 -25.01 -28.51
CA GLY A 13 34.33 -25.84 -27.31
C GLY A 13 33.32 -25.46 -26.22
N ASP A 14 33.15 -24.17 -25.97
CA ASP A 14 32.17 -23.63 -25.01
C ASP A 14 30.73 -23.95 -25.43
N ILE A 15 30.41 -23.85 -26.73
CA ILE A 15 29.07 -24.21 -27.24
C ILE A 15 28.77 -25.70 -27.04
N ILE A 16 29.72 -26.58 -27.35
CA ILE A 16 29.55 -28.03 -27.22
C ILE A 16 29.36 -28.43 -25.76
N THR A 17 30.11 -27.81 -24.84
CA THR A 17 30.01 -28.08 -23.40
C THR A 17 28.76 -27.47 -22.76
N ALA A 18 28.15 -26.45 -23.38
CA ALA A 18 26.89 -25.86 -22.93
C ALA A 18 25.65 -26.72 -23.27
N ILE A 19 25.70 -27.59 -24.29
CA ILE A 19 24.54 -28.39 -24.73
C ILE A 19 23.94 -29.23 -23.57
N PRO A 20 24.72 -30.02 -22.80
CA PRO A 20 24.18 -30.77 -21.66
C PRO A 20 23.53 -29.88 -20.60
N ALA A 21 24.12 -28.73 -20.30
CA ALA A 21 23.59 -27.78 -19.32
C ALA A 21 22.26 -27.18 -19.79
N ILE A 22 22.16 -26.83 -21.07
CA ILE A 22 20.92 -26.32 -21.68
C ILE A 22 19.80 -27.37 -21.60
N LEU A 23 20.10 -28.63 -21.92
CA LEU A 23 19.13 -29.72 -21.79
C LEU A 23 18.68 -29.90 -20.33
N GLY A 24 19.62 -29.86 -19.37
CA GLY A 24 19.30 -29.93 -17.95
C GLY A 24 18.39 -28.78 -17.50
N ALA A 25 18.70 -27.55 -17.90
CA ALA A 25 17.90 -26.37 -17.60
C ALA A 25 16.47 -26.46 -18.16
N ILE A 26 16.32 -26.90 -19.42
CA ILE A 26 15.01 -27.12 -20.04
C ILE A 26 14.19 -28.16 -19.27
N ILE A 27 14.82 -29.28 -18.87
CA ILE A 27 14.16 -30.33 -18.09
C ILE A 27 13.67 -29.77 -16.75
N VAL A 28 14.51 -29.02 -16.05
CA VAL A 28 14.14 -28.43 -14.75
C VAL A 28 12.98 -27.45 -14.88
N ILE A 29 12.97 -26.58 -15.90
CA ILE A 29 11.85 -25.67 -16.16
C ILE A 29 10.57 -26.46 -16.49
N ALA A 30 10.67 -27.51 -17.31
CA ALA A 30 9.54 -28.36 -17.65
C ALA A 30 8.95 -29.04 -16.40
N LEU A 31 9.81 -29.57 -15.53
CA LEU A 31 9.41 -30.14 -14.25
C LEU A 31 8.77 -29.08 -13.34
N GLY A 32 9.36 -27.90 -13.25
CA GLY A 32 8.81 -26.77 -12.49
C GLY A 32 7.42 -26.38 -12.95
N TYR A 33 7.17 -26.36 -14.26
CA TYR A 33 5.84 -26.10 -14.81
C TYR A 33 4.84 -27.20 -14.44
N ILE A 34 5.23 -28.48 -14.56
CA ILE A 34 4.38 -29.62 -14.23
C ILE A 34 4.04 -29.61 -12.74
N PHE A 35 5.04 -29.58 -11.86
CA PHE A 35 4.86 -29.54 -10.41
C PHE A 35 4.11 -28.28 -9.98
N GLY A 36 4.47 -27.11 -10.53
CA GLY A 36 3.78 -25.86 -10.24
C GLY A 36 2.29 -25.92 -10.60
N SER A 37 1.95 -26.54 -11.73
CA SER A 37 0.55 -26.72 -12.13
C SER A 37 -0.22 -27.68 -11.22
N LEU A 38 0.43 -28.76 -10.76
CA LEU A 38 -0.16 -29.74 -9.86
C LEU A 38 -0.39 -29.14 -8.47
N VAL A 39 0.64 -28.52 -7.90
CA VAL A 39 0.58 -27.91 -6.57
C VAL A 39 -0.35 -26.70 -6.58
N GLY A 40 -0.30 -25.85 -7.62
CA GLY A 40 -1.21 -24.72 -7.77
C GLY A 40 -2.67 -25.15 -7.80
N LYS A 41 -3.01 -26.23 -8.52
CA LYS A 41 -4.36 -26.82 -8.51
C LYS A 41 -4.73 -27.39 -7.14
N ALA A 42 -3.80 -28.07 -6.47
CA ALA A 42 -4.04 -28.63 -5.13
C ALA A 42 -4.33 -27.51 -4.11
N VAL A 43 -3.56 -26.43 -4.14
CA VAL A 43 -3.79 -25.25 -3.29
C VAL A 43 -5.11 -24.57 -3.65
N ASN A 44 -5.46 -24.45 -4.93
CA ASN A 44 -6.75 -23.92 -5.35
C ASN A 44 -7.92 -24.67 -4.67
N HIS A 45 -7.93 -26.00 -4.80
CA HIS A 45 -8.94 -26.86 -4.19
C HIS A 45 -8.96 -26.76 -2.66
N LEU A 46 -7.78 -26.58 -2.03
CA LEU A 46 -7.69 -26.42 -0.59
C LEU A 46 -8.33 -25.10 -0.13
N VAL A 47 -8.04 -23.99 -0.81
CA VAL A 47 -8.59 -22.67 -0.49
C VAL A 47 -10.11 -22.65 -0.68
N GLU A 48 -10.62 -23.23 -1.77
CA GLU A 48 -12.06 -23.40 -2.01
C GLU A 48 -12.73 -24.16 -0.86
N ARG A 49 -12.11 -25.28 -0.41
CA ARG A 49 -12.66 -26.10 0.70
C ARG A 49 -12.67 -25.39 2.04
N ILE A 50 -11.69 -24.54 2.33
CA ILE A 50 -11.63 -23.78 3.59
C ILE A 50 -12.73 -22.69 3.62
N GLY A 51 -13.29 -22.33 2.47
CA GLY A 51 -14.40 -21.36 2.38
C GLY A 51 -13.96 -19.90 2.56
N LEU A 52 -12.66 -19.62 2.44
CA LEU A 52 -12.10 -18.25 2.50
C LEU A 52 -12.69 -17.34 1.42
N GLU A 53 -13.15 -17.94 0.32
CA GLU A 53 -13.79 -17.29 -0.81
C GLU A 53 -15.05 -16.52 -0.41
N LYS A 54 -15.92 -17.09 0.43
CA LYS A 54 -17.14 -16.40 0.89
C LYS A 54 -16.84 -15.10 1.63
N SER A 55 -15.80 -15.10 2.47
CA SER A 55 -15.36 -13.91 3.19
C SER A 55 -14.67 -12.91 2.26
N PHE A 56 -13.88 -13.39 1.30
CA PHE A 56 -13.26 -12.57 0.27
C PHE A 56 -14.31 -11.83 -0.56
N ASP A 57 -15.32 -12.53 -1.04
CA ASP A 57 -16.32 -11.95 -1.94
C ASP A 57 -17.24 -10.92 -1.29
N GLN A 58 -17.33 -10.95 0.04
CA GLN A 58 -18.02 -9.92 0.83
C GLN A 58 -17.17 -8.66 1.03
N SER A 59 -15.85 -8.75 0.81
CA SER A 59 -14.95 -7.61 0.85
C SER A 59 -15.15 -6.70 -0.37
N SER A 60 -14.72 -5.45 -0.26
CA SER A 60 -14.80 -4.49 -1.37
C SER A 60 -13.94 -4.92 -2.54
N VAL A 61 -12.77 -5.48 -2.25
CA VAL A 61 -11.82 -6.01 -3.23
C VAL A 61 -12.35 -7.27 -3.90
N GLY A 62 -12.94 -8.19 -3.14
CA GLY A 62 -13.47 -9.44 -3.69
C GLY A 62 -14.66 -9.24 -4.62
N ARG A 63 -15.53 -8.25 -4.34
CA ARG A 63 -16.59 -7.85 -5.31
C ARG A 63 -16.00 -7.40 -6.64
N THR A 64 -14.91 -6.63 -6.62
CA THR A 64 -14.21 -6.18 -7.84
C THR A 64 -13.56 -7.35 -8.57
N PHE A 65 -12.87 -8.25 -7.86
CA PHE A 65 -12.25 -9.44 -8.46
C PHE A 65 -13.29 -10.37 -9.09
N ARG A 66 -14.39 -10.63 -8.40
CA ARG A 66 -15.50 -11.43 -8.92
C ARG A 66 -16.15 -10.78 -10.14
N SER A 67 -16.28 -9.46 -10.16
CA SER A 67 -16.78 -8.74 -11.34
C SER A 67 -15.87 -8.88 -12.57
N ALA A 68 -14.58 -9.15 -12.35
CA ALA A 68 -13.61 -9.48 -13.39
C ALA A 68 -13.54 -10.99 -13.70
N GLY A 69 -14.38 -11.82 -13.09
CA GLY A 69 -14.38 -13.28 -13.26
C GLY A 69 -13.19 -13.98 -12.60
N LEU A 70 -12.59 -13.38 -11.58
CA LEU A 70 -11.45 -13.92 -10.84
C LEU A 70 -11.84 -14.32 -9.42
N ASP A 71 -11.53 -15.55 -9.05
CA ASP A 71 -11.75 -16.10 -7.70
C ASP A 71 -10.46 -16.06 -6.87
N LEU A 72 -10.59 -15.89 -5.54
CA LEU A 72 -9.44 -15.83 -4.64
C LEU A 72 -8.58 -17.10 -4.70
N SER A 73 -9.24 -18.25 -4.72
CA SER A 73 -8.59 -19.56 -4.80
C SER A 73 -7.75 -19.67 -6.07
N ASN A 74 -8.32 -19.27 -7.22
CA ASN A 74 -7.66 -19.28 -8.52
C ASN A 74 -6.44 -18.35 -8.54
N VAL A 75 -6.57 -17.17 -7.94
CA VAL A 75 -5.46 -16.22 -7.76
C VAL A 75 -4.36 -16.86 -6.92
N ILE A 76 -4.66 -17.38 -5.74
CA ILE A 76 -3.65 -18.01 -4.86
C ILE A 76 -2.98 -19.20 -5.56
N GLY A 77 -3.75 -20.07 -6.20
CA GLY A 77 -3.22 -21.21 -6.96
C GLY A 77 -2.29 -20.77 -8.11
N MET A 78 -2.64 -19.68 -8.80
CA MET A 78 -1.79 -19.07 -9.84
C MET A 78 -0.47 -18.55 -9.25
N PHE A 79 -0.51 -17.88 -8.10
CA PHE A 79 0.70 -17.39 -7.44
C PHE A 79 1.60 -18.53 -6.96
N VAL A 80 1.04 -19.60 -6.40
CA VAL A 80 1.81 -20.78 -6.01
C VAL A 80 2.46 -21.44 -7.22
N LYS A 81 1.72 -21.59 -8.33
CA LYS A 81 2.28 -22.08 -9.59
C LYS A 81 3.43 -21.18 -10.07
N ALA A 82 3.22 -19.87 -10.08
CA ALA A 82 4.22 -18.92 -10.52
C ALA A 82 5.48 -18.97 -9.65
N PHE A 83 5.33 -19.09 -8.32
CA PHE A 83 6.44 -19.22 -7.38
C PHE A 83 7.29 -20.47 -7.66
N ILE A 84 6.66 -21.62 -7.88
CA ILE A 84 7.36 -22.87 -8.22
C ILE A 84 8.08 -22.75 -9.57
N ILE A 85 7.45 -22.13 -10.57
CA ILE A 85 8.08 -21.89 -11.87
C ILE A 85 9.31 -20.98 -11.71
N ILE A 86 9.22 -19.92 -10.92
CA ILE A 86 10.36 -19.02 -10.67
C ILE A 86 11.51 -19.78 -10.01
N ILE A 87 11.24 -20.61 -9.00
CA ILE A 87 12.27 -21.46 -8.38
C ILE A 87 12.94 -22.36 -9.44
N SER A 88 12.16 -22.96 -10.34
CA SER A 88 12.73 -23.77 -11.42
C SER A 88 13.57 -22.96 -12.40
N ILE A 89 13.23 -21.69 -12.64
CA ILE A 89 14.04 -20.78 -13.47
C ILE A 89 15.36 -20.44 -12.76
N ILE A 90 15.34 -20.19 -11.45
CA ILE A 90 16.55 -19.95 -10.66
C ILE A 90 17.49 -21.16 -10.78
N PHE A 91 16.98 -22.37 -10.53
CA PHE A 91 17.78 -23.59 -10.68
C PHE A 91 18.26 -23.82 -12.12
N ALA A 92 17.45 -23.49 -13.11
CA ALA A 92 17.85 -23.60 -14.51
C ALA A 92 19.01 -22.64 -14.83
N ILE A 93 18.98 -21.40 -14.34
CA ILE A 93 20.08 -20.43 -14.49
C ILE A 93 21.35 -20.93 -13.79
N GLU A 94 21.23 -21.52 -12.60
CA GLU A 94 22.36 -22.13 -11.89
C GLU A 94 22.97 -23.31 -12.69
N ILE A 95 22.13 -24.18 -13.26
CA ILE A 95 22.59 -25.31 -14.10
C ILE A 95 23.29 -24.83 -15.36
N LEU A 96 22.77 -23.77 -15.99
CA LEU A 96 23.41 -23.15 -17.16
C LEU A 96 24.79 -22.59 -16.84
N ASN A 97 25.08 -22.31 -15.56
CA ASN A 97 26.35 -21.78 -15.08
C ASN A 97 26.88 -20.63 -15.95
N VAL A 98 25.99 -19.70 -16.31
CA VAL A 98 26.34 -18.55 -17.15
C VAL A 98 27.38 -17.73 -16.39
N GLY A 99 28.61 -17.69 -16.89
CA GLY A 99 29.68 -16.93 -16.27
C GLY A 99 29.56 -15.42 -16.49
N GLY A 100 30.41 -14.67 -15.79
CA GLY A 100 30.58 -13.23 -15.98
C GLY A 100 29.37 -12.40 -15.55
N THR A 101 29.35 -11.15 -16.03
CA THR A 101 28.36 -10.14 -15.62
C THR A 101 26.92 -10.51 -16.02
N LEU A 102 26.74 -11.23 -17.12
CA LEU A 102 25.42 -11.65 -17.59
C LEU A 102 24.78 -12.66 -16.62
N GLY A 103 25.54 -13.65 -16.17
CA GLY A 103 25.05 -14.63 -15.20
C GLY A 103 24.65 -14.00 -13.88
N PHE A 104 25.45 -13.05 -13.40
CA PHE A 104 25.15 -12.28 -12.21
C PHE A 104 23.79 -11.56 -12.31
N TYR A 105 23.54 -10.80 -13.38
CA TYR A 105 22.26 -10.11 -13.55
C TYR A 105 21.08 -11.08 -13.73
N LEU A 106 21.27 -12.21 -14.42
CA LEU A 106 20.23 -13.23 -14.55
C LEU A 106 19.84 -13.81 -13.18
N GLN A 107 20.82 -14.07 -12.32
CA GLN A 107 20.57 -14.55 -10.95
C GLN A 107 19.88 -13.48 -10.09
N GLU A 108 20.29 -12.21 -10.17
CA GLU A 108 19.64 -11.12 -9.43
C GLU A 108 18.18 -10.94 -9.85
N ILE A 109 17.90 -10.91 -11.16
CA ILE A 109 16.53 -10.79 -11.69
C ILE A 109 15.69 -11.99 -11.26
N ALA A 110 16.23 -13.20 -11.38
CA ALA A 110 15.51 -14.42 -11.00
C ALA A 110 15.25 -14.47 -9.48
N ALA A 111 16.18 -14.03 -8.65
CA ALA A 111 16.04 -13.95 -7.19
C ALA A 111 15.10 -12.81 -6.73
N TYR A 112 14.86 -11.81 -7.58
CA TYR A 112 13.90 -10.73 -7.32
C TYR A 112 12.45 -11.16 -7.56
N LEU A 113 12.18 -12.02 -8.55
CA LEU A 113 10.82 -12.47 -8.89
C LEU A 113 10.01 -13.06 -7.72
N PRO A 114 10.57 -13.90 -6.82
CA PRO A 114 9.85 -14.40 -5.65
C PRO A 114 9.38 -13.27 -4.73
N ARG A 115 10.23 -12.24 -4.53
CA ARG A 115 9.92 -11.08 -3.69
C ARG A 115 8.82 -10.23 -4.28
N LEU A 116 8.90 -10.01 -5.61
CA LEU A 116 7.86 -9.31 -6.35
C LEU A 116 6.50 -10.02 -6.20
N LEU A 117 6.46 -11.34 -6.41
CA LEU A 117 5.24 -12.12 -6.21
C LEU A 117 4.74 -12.07 -4.77
N ALA A 118 5.63 -12.20 -3.78
CA ALA A 118 5.27 -12.14 -2.37
C ALA A 118 4.63 -10.80 -2.01
N GLY A 119 5.20 -9.67 -2.47
CA GLY A 119 4.60 -8.36 -2.29
C GLY A 119 3.22 -8.24 -2.93
N LEU A 120 3.04 -8.76 -4.15
CA LEU A 120 1.74 -8.74 -4.83
C LEU A 120 0.70 -9.55 -4.06
N LEU A 121 1.09 -10.72 -3.53
CA LEU A 121 0.24 -11.50 -2.62
C LEU A 121 -0.11 -10.74 -1.35
N ILE A 122 0.84 -10.03 -0.74
CA ILE A 122 0.59 -9.20 0.45
C ILE A 122 -0.45 -8.12 0.15
N ILE A 123 -0.42 -7.47 -1.02
CA ILE A 123 -1.44 -6.48 -1.40
C ILE A 123 -2.82 -7.14 -1.50
N ILE A 124 -2.91 -8.28 -2.21
CA ILE A 124 -4.17 -8.97 -2.45
C ILE A 124 -4.75 -9.50 -1.13
N LEU A 125 -3.98 -10.31 -0.40
CA LEU A 125 -4.44 -10.91 0.86
C LEU A 125 -4.59 -9.88 1.98
N GLY A 126 -3.68 -8.91 2.03
CA GLY A 126 -3.69 -7.84 3.01
C GLY A 126 -4.92 -6.95 2.87
N ALA A 127 -5.37 -6.63 1.66
CA ALA A 127 -6.59 -5.83 1.48
C ALA A 127 -7.84 -6.55 2.05
N VAL A 128 -7.90 -7.86 1.92
CA VAL A 128 -8.97 -8.71 2.52
C VAL A 128 -8.90 -8.66 4.03
N LEU A 129 -7.69 -8.80 4.57
CA LEU A 129 -7.43 -8.74 6.00
C LEU A 129 -7.82 -7.36 6.56
N VAL A 130 -7.52 -6.28 5.84
CA VAL A 130 -7.91 -4.92 6.22
C VAL A 130 -9.42 -4.76 6.26
N ASP A 131 -10.12 -5.19 5.21
CA ASP A 131 -11.60 -5.14 5.16
C ASP A 131 -12.22 -5.93 6.34
N PHE A 132 -11.67 -7.11 6.64
CA PHE A 132 -12.10 -7.94 7.76
C PHE A 132 -11.85 -7.23 9.10
N LEU A 133 -10.63 -6.77 9.37
CA LEU A 133 -10.25 -6.15 10.64
C LEU A 133 -10.98 -4.82 10.88
N ALA A 134 -11.05 -3.96 9.87
CA ALA A 134 -11.75 -2.68 9.98
C ALA A 134 -13.25 -2.90 10.21
N SER A 135 -13.87 -3.86 9.53
CA SER A 135 -15.28 -4.20 9.73
C SER A 135 -15.54 -4.83 11.09
N PHE A 136 -14.66 -5.72 11.56
CA PHE A 136 -14.76 -6.34 12.87
C PHE A 136 -14.67 -5.28 13.98
N ILE A 137 -13.66 -4.42 13.92
CA ILE A 137 -13.47 -3.34 14.89
C ILE A 137 -14.62 -2.33 14.80
N GLY A 138 -15.07 -1.96 13.60
CA GLY A 138 -16.23 -1.08 13.43
C GLY A 138 -17.51 -1.63 14.07
N LYS A 139 -17.76 -2.94 13.98
CA LYS A 139 -18.90 -3.59 14.64
C LYS A 139 -18.76 -3.62 16.17
N MET A 140 -17.54 -3.71 16.70
CA MET A 140 -17.29 -3.66 18.15
C MET A 140 -17.43 -2.24 18.71
N ILE A 141 -16.94 -1.24 17.96
CA ILE A 141 -16.92 0.16 18.40
C ILE A 141 -18.29 0.81 18.25
N ARG A 142 -19.04 0.52 17.18
CA ARG A 142 -20.32 1.19 16.88
C ARG A 142 -21.35 1.14 18.02
N PRO A 143 -21.56 0.02 18.74
CA PRO A 143 -22.46 -0.03 19.90
C PRO A 143 -22.01 0.82 21.10
N MET A 144 -20.75 1.26 21.15
CA MET A 144 -20.24 2.11 22.22
C MET A 144 -20.64 3.59 22.05
N PHE A 145 -21.16 3.97 20.89
CA PHE A 145 -21.59 5.32 20.57
C PHE A 145 -23.12 5.44 20.58
N PRO A 146 -23.68 6.55 21.09
CA PRO A 146 -25.11 6.85 20.96
C PRO A 146 -25.57 6.90 19.48
N PRO A 147 -26.86 6.67 19.19
CA PRO A 147 -27.41 6.74 17.83
C PRO A 147 -27.11 8.07 17.10
N GLU A 148 -27.01 9.16 17.84
CA GLU A 148 -26.71 10.50 17.34
C GLU A 148 -25.23 10.67 16.96
N LYS A 149 -24.33 9.79 17.44
CA LYS A 149 -22.87 9.86 17.24
C LYS A 149 -22.31 8.71 16.43
N VAL A 150 -23.16 7.99 15.69
CA VAL A 150 -22.75 6.85 14.85
C VAL A 150 -21.69 7.26 13.82
N GLU A 151 -21.70 8.50 13.36
CA GLU A 151 -20.71 9.02 12.40
C GLU A 151 -19.28 9.01 12.96
N ILE A 152 -19.11 9.20 14.27
CA ILE A 152 -17.79 9.10 14.94
C ILE A 152 -17.28 7.66 14.91
N ALA A 153 -18.16 6.68 15.15
CA ALA A 153 -17.79 5.27 15.05
C ALA A 153 -17.37 4.89 13.62
N ASP A 154 -18.12 5.37 12.62
CA ASP A 154 -17.81 5.14 11.21
C ASP A 154 -16.50 5.84 10.80
N MET A 155 -16.22 7.03 11.33
CA MET A 155 -14.95 7.71 11.16
C MET A 155 -13.78 6.90 11.73
N LEU A 156 -13.89 6.40 12.96
CA LEU A 156 -12.83 5.59 13.58
C LEU A 156 -12.56 4.32 12.77
N LYS A 157 -13.62 3.67 12.25
CA LYS A 157 -13.49 2.56 11.31
C LYS A 157 -12.73 2.97 10.04
N ASN A 158 -13.08 4.12 9.44
CA ASN A 158 -12.43 4.60 8.21
C ASN A 158 -10.96 4.98 8.44
N LEU A 159 -10.63 5.61 9.57
CA LEU A 159 -9.25 5.93 9.95
C LEU A 159 -8.41 4.66 10.12
N LEU A 160 -8.97 3.65 10.80
CA LEU A 160 -8.33 2.34 10.92
C LEU A 160 -8.14 1.69 9.54
N PHE A 161 -9.15 1.74 8.67
CA PHE A 161 -9.05 1.21 7.31
C PHE A 161 -7.92 1.87 6.51
N ILE A 162 -7.86 3.21 6.51
CA ILE A 162 -6.80 3.97 5.82
C ILE A 162 -5.41 3.58 6.36
N GLY A 163 -5.26 3.53 7.69
CA GLY A 163 -4.01 3.17 8.34
C GLY A 163 -3.56 1.73 8.03
N LEU A 164 -4.48 0.77 8.08
CA LEU A 164 -4.19 -0.63 7.76
C LEU A 164 -3.84 -0.82 6.28
N ILE A 165 -4.55 -0.15 5.35
CA ILE A 165 -4.19 -0.19 3.92
C ILE A 165 -2.77 0.35 3.72
N ALA A 166 -2.44 1.49 4.34
CA ALA A 166 -1.11 2.05 4.23
C ALA A 166 -0.04 1.10 4.78
N PHE A 167 -0.31 0.45 5.91
CA PHE A 167 0.57 -0.56 6.47
C PHE A 167 0.79 -1.74 5.51
N ILE A 168 -0.28 -2.29 4.92
CA ILE A 168 -0.18 -3.37 3.93
C ILE A 168 0.59 -2.94 2.69
N LEU A 169 0.34 -1.73 2.18
CA LEU A 169 1.07 -1.20 1.03
C LEU A 169 2.56 -1.03 1.34
N LEU A 170 2.90 -0.47 2.51
CA LEU A 170 4.29 -0.33 2.94
C LEU A 170 4.97 -1.69 3.10
N LEU A 171 4.30 -2.66 3.75
CA LEU A 171 4.82 -4.01 3.92
C LEU A 171 5.06 -4.71 2.57
N ALA A 172 4.12 -4.57 1.63
CA ALA A 172 4.24 -5.12 0.30
C ALA A 172 5.41 -4.48 -0.46
N LEU A 173 5.50 -3.16 -0.47
CA LEU A 173 6.58 -2.44 -1.16
C LEU A 173 7.94 -2.72 -0.53
N ASP A 174 8.02 -2.86 0.79
CA ASP A 174 9.25 -3.24 1.48
C ASP A 174 9.68 -4.66 1.09
N THR A 175 8.74 -5.60 1.05
CA THR A 175 8.98 -6.97 0.57
C THR A 175 9.50 -6.97 -0.86
N MET A 176 8.97 -6.10 -1.72
CA MET A 176 9.42 -5.91 -3.11
C MET A 176 10.71 -5.11 -3.24
N LEU A 177 11.31 -4.60 -2.15
CA LEU A 177 12.44 -3.65 -2.19
C LEU A 177 12.13 -2.34 -2.95
N LEU A 178 10.86 -1.94 -2.99
CA LEU A 178 10.37 -0.71 -3.63
C LEU A 178 10.00 0.39 -2.61
N SER A 179 10.09 0.13 -1.29
CA SER A 179 9.70 1.07 -0.23
C SER A 179 10.53 2.37 -0.25
N GLY A 180 11.82 2.28 -0.61
CA GLY A 180 12.71 3.43 -0.85
C GLY A 180 12.74 4.51 0.23
N SER A 181 13.55 5.56 0.04
CA SER A 181 13.48 6.74 0.92
C SER A 181 12.27 7.63 0.60
N THR A 182 11.80 7.61 -0.64
CA THR A 182 10.73 8.49 -1.13
C THR A 182 9.33 7.88 -1.04
N VAL A 183 9.16 6.57 -1.18
CA VAL A 183 7.81 5.98 -1.22
C VAL A 183 7.18 5.90 0.16
N TYR A 184 7.97 5.66 1.22
CA TYR A 184 7.46 5.71 2.60
C TYR A 184 6.87 7.09 2.98
N PRO A 185 7.59 8.22 2.84
CA PRO A 185 7.03 9.54 3.14
C PRO A 185 5.87 9.95 2.22
N LEU A 186 5.89 9.49 0.96
CA LEU A 186 4.78 9.69 0.02
C LEU A 186 3.49 9.07 0.54
N ILE A 187 3.51 7.78 0.89
CA ILE A 187 2.34 7.05 1.43
C ILE A 187 1.89 7.69 2.74
N LEU A 188 2.83 7.98 3.65
CA LEU A 188 2.53 8.62 4.93
C LEU A 188 1.82 9.96 4.74
N GLY A 189 2.29 10.79 3.80
CA GLY A 189 1.68 12.08 3.53
C GLY A 189 0.26 11.97 2.96
N PHE A 190 0.01 11.04 2.05
CA PHE A 190 -1.37 10.77 1.58
C PHE A 190 -2.28 10.27 2.71
N VAL A 191 -1.77 9.43 3.60
CA VAL A 191 -2.50 8.96 4.79
C VAL A 191 -2.85 10.12 5.70
N ILE A 192 -1.89 10.99 6.01
CA ILE A 192 -2.11 12.17 6.86
C ILE A 192 -3.20 13.06 6.28
N ILE A 193 -3.18 13.31 4.96
CA ILE A 193 -4.18 14.14 4.28
C ILE A 193 -5.55 13.46 4.32
N GLY A 194 -5.63 12.20 3.88
CA GLY A 194 -6.90 11.46 3.81
C GLY A 194 -7.54 11.26 5.20
N ALA A 195 -6.74 10.84 6.19
CA ALA A 195 -7.18 10.70 7.56
C ALA A 195 -7.58 12.05 8.16
N GLY A 196 -6.81 13.10 7.92
CA GLY A 196 -7.07 14.44 8.41
C GLY A 196 -8.37 15.05 7.86
N ILE A 197 -8.63 14.87 6.57
CA ILE A 197 -9.88 15.29 5.94
C ILE A 197 -11.06 14.52 6.54
N SER A 198 -10.95 13.18 6.60
CA SER A 198 -12.00 12.33 7.20
C SER A 198 -12.31 12.71 8.65
N LEU A 199 -11.28 13.03 9.44
CA LEU A 199 -11.40 13.45 10.84
C LEU A 199 -12.11 14.81 10.94
N THR A 200 -11.68 15.77 10.12
CA THR A 200 -12.21 17.13 10.12
C THR A 200 -13.69 17.17 9.78
N ASP A 201 -14.12 16.44 8.75
CA ASP A 201 -15.51 16.45 8.31
C ASP A 201 -16.46 15.98 9.41
N VAL A 202 -16.12 14.88 10.07
CA VAL A 202 -16.97 14.25 11.08
C VAL A 202 -16.93 15.00 12.40
N LEU A 203 -15.75 15.45 12.86
CA LEU A 203 -15.65 16.22 14.11
C LEU A 203 -16.40 17.54 14.01
N ILE A 204 -16.23 18.30 12.93
CA ILE A 204 -16.93 19.57 12.75
C ILE A 204 -18.44 19.37 12.64
N LYS A 205 -18.88 18.32 11.92
CA LYS A 205 -20.31 18.01 11.84
C LYS A 205 -20.90 17.65 13.20
N SER A 206 -20.22 16.78 13.95
CA SER A 206 -20.63 16.38 15.31
C SER A 206 -20.75 17.58 16.25
N ILE A 207 -19.83 18.55 16.17
CA ILE A 207 -19.88 19.77 17.00
C ILE A 207 -21.08 20.64 16.64
N ILE A 208 -21.39 20.82 15.35
CA ILE A 208 -22.53 21.64 14.91
C ILE A 208 -23.87 21.03 15.33
N GLU A 209 -23.95 19.70 15.34
CA GLU A 209 -25.15 18.98 15.78
C GLU A 209 -25.42 19.20 17.27
N ASP A 210 -24.38 19.18 18.11
CA ASP A 210 -24.52 19.47 19.55
C ASP A 210 -24.68 20.96 19.84
N HIS A 211 -24.05 21.81 19.03
CA HIS A 211 -23.91 23.23 19.26
C HIS A 211 -24.15 24.02 17.97
N SER A 212 -25.43 24.24 17.66
CA SER A 212 -25.87 24.92 16.42
C SER A 212 -25.31 26.34 16.23
N GLU A 213 -24.91 26.99 17.32
CA GLU A 213 -24.21 28.28 17.33
C GLU A 213 -22.89 28.29 16.55
N PHE A 214 -22.19 27.15 16.45
CA PHE A 214 -20.94 27.05 15.69
C PHE A 214 -21.15 26.90 14.18
N LYS A 215 -22.40 26.79 13.69
CA LYS A 215 -22.67 26.64 12.26
C LYS A 215 -22.10 27.78 11.41
N ALA A 216 -22.08 29.00 11.96
CA ALA A 216 -21.51 30.17 11.27
C ALA A 216 -19.98 30.09 11.11
N VAL A 217 -19.28 29.42 12.03
CA VAL A 217 -17.81 29.32 12.01
C VAL A 217 -17.30 27.99 11.44
N ALA A 218 -18.18 27.01 11.24
CA ALA A 218 -17.85 25.68 10.75
C ALA A 218 -17.04 25.68 9.45
N GLY A 219 -17.41 26.53 8.48
CA GLY A 219 -16.69 26.64 7.21
C GLY A 219 -15.23 27.07 7.41
N TYR A 220 -15.00 28.03 8.30
CA TYR A 220 -13.66 28.48 8.67
C TYR A 220 -12.88 27.37 9.38
N ALA A 221 -13.50 26.69 10.35
CA ALA A 221 -12.86 25.59 11.06
C ALA A 221 -12.43 24.45 10.12
N LYS A 222 -13.29 24.06 9.16
CA LYS A 222 -12.94 23.07 8.12
C LYS A 222 -11.77 23.53 7.27
N PHE A 223 -11.81 24.78 6.78
CA PHE A 223 -10.71 25.33 5.98
C PHE A 223 -9.37 25.31 6.73
N ILE A 224 -9.38 25.68 8.01
CA ILE A 224 -8.19 25.66 8.87
C ILE A 224 -7.63 24.24 8.99
N LEU A 225 -8.47 23.30 9.40
CA LEU A 225 -8.04 21.93 9.64
C LEU A 225 -7.57 21.26 8.34
N TYR A 226 -8.27 21.47 7.21
CA TYR A 226 -7.81 20.99 5.91
C TYR A 226 -6.45 21.57 5.53
N SER A 227 -6.24 22.86 5.75
CA SER A 227 -4.96 23.50 5.46
C SER A 227 -3.83 22.91 6.32
N VAL A 228 -4.08 22.67 7.61
CA VAL A 228 -3.11 22.03 8.52
C VAL A 228 -2.75 20.63 8.03
N PHE A 229 -3.73 19.77 7.76
CA PHE A 229 -3.47 18.40 7.29
C PHE A 229 -2.81 18.37 5.90
N LEU A 230 -3.17 19.30 5.01
CA LEU A 230 -2.55 19.43 3.70
C LEU A 230 -1.08 19.87 3.83
N ILE A 231 -0.77 20.84 4.69
CA ILE A 231 0.61 21.29 4.93
C ILE A 231 1.46 20.18 5.55
N ILE A 232 0.95 19.49 6.58
CA ILE A 232 1.67 18.37 7.21
C ILE A 232 1.88 17.24 6.21
N GLY A 233 0.84 16.88 5.46
CA GLY A 233 0.91 15.82 4.47
C GLY A 233 1.85 16.14 3.31
N ALA A 234 1.79 17.35 2.76
CA ALA A 234 2.74 17.82 1.74
C ALA A 234 4.17 17.84 2.30
N GLY A 235 4.35 18.29 3.55
CA GLY A 235 5.62 18.24 4.25
C GLY A 235 6.20 16.82 4.36
N ALA A 236 5.35 15.84 4.65
CA ALA A 236 5.75 14.43 4.65
C ALA A 236 6.11 13.93 3.24
N ILE A 237 5.27 14.19 2.23
CA ILE A 237 5.50 13.76 0.83
C ILE A 237 6.88 14.22 0.33
N PHE A 238 7.22 15.47 0.61
CA PHE A 238 8.44 16.09 0.09
C PHE A 238 9.58 16.13 1.11
N ALA A 239 9.48 15.40 2.24
CA ALA A 239 10.46 15.44 3.32
C ALA A 239 11.89 15.05 2.88
N THR A 240 12.01 14.26 1.81
CA THR A 240 13.31 13.81 1.27
C THR A 240 13.97 14.82 0.35
N PHE A 241 13.27 15.87 -0.07
CA PHE A 241 13.80 16.87 -0.99
C PHE A 241 14.53 17.98 -0.22
N PRO A 242 15.80 18.28 -0.57
CA PRO A 242 16.55 19.34 0.09
C PRO A 242 15.83 20.69 0.05
N GLY A 243 15.81 21.38 1.18
CA GLY A 243 15.21 22.72 1.32
C GLY A 243 13.68 22.75 1.47
N VAL A 244 12.96 21.64 1.23
CA VAL A 244 11.50 21.63 1.33
C VAL A 244 11.02 21.82 2.77
N THR A 245 11.69 21.24 3.76
CA THR A 245 11.34 21.43 5.18
C THR A 245 11.30 22.92 5.56
N SER A 246 12.25 23.72 5.07
CA SER A 246 12.28 25.17 5.31
C SER A 246 11.13 25.89 4.59
N ILE A 247 10.81 25.49 3.35
CA ILE A 247 9.68 26.06 2.59
C ILE A 247 8.36 25.75 3.29
N VAL A 248 8.14 24.49 3.67
CA VAL A 248 6.95 24.03 4.41
C VAL A 248 6.85 24.74 5.75
N GLY A 249 7.98 24.93 6.45
CA GLY A 249 8.04 25.73 7.67
C GLY A 249 7.59 27.18 7.45
N ASN A 250 8.10 27.84 6.41
CA ASN A 250 7.71 29.22 6.09
C ASN A 250 6.23 29.33 5.72
N VAL A 251 5.70 28.39 4.92
CA VAL A 251 4.27 28.33 4.58
C VAL A 251 3.43 28.10 5.83
N SER A 252 3.86 27.21 6.73
CA SER A 252 3.18 26.93 8.00
C SER A 252 3.10 28.18 8.88
N TRP A 253 4.19 28.94 9.00
CA TRP A 253 4.22 30.20 9.75
C TRP A 253 3.33 31.27 9.12
N ALA A 254 3.37 31.43 7.80
CA ALA A 254 2.51 32.37 7.10
C ALA A 254 1.02 32.04 7.33
N PHE A 255 0.65 30.76 7.26
CA PHE A 255 -0.69 30.29 7.60
C PHE A 255 -1.04 30.57 9.07
N ALA A 256 -0.16 30.22 10.02
CA ALA A 256 -0.39 30.46 11.43
C ALA A 256 -0.65 31.95 11.74
N ILE A 257 0.11 32.86 11.11
CA ILE A 257 -0.08 34.31 11.25
C ILE A 257 -1.42 34.74 10.64
N ALA A 258 -1.75 34.28 9.41
CA ALA A 258 -3.02 34.61 8.76
C ALA A 258 -4.23 34.15 9.60
N LEU A 259 -4.13 32.99 10.25
CA LEU A 259 -5.15 32.47 11.15
C LEU A 259 -5.25 33.29 12.43
N ALA A 260 -4.13 33.66 13.04
CA ALA A 260 -4.11 34.53 14.21
C ALA A 260 -4.82 35.86 13.90
N LEU A 261 -4.56 36.45 12.73
CA LEU A 261 -5.22 37.69 12.28
C LEU A 261 -6.73 37.50 12.05
N MET A 262 -7.15 36.37 11.48
CA MET A 262 -8.59 36.06 11.29
C MET A 262 -9.34 35.88 12.61
N LEU A 263 -8.67 35.41 13.67
CA LEU A 263 -9.30 35.23 14.99
C LEU A 263 -9.52 36.55 15.74
N VAL A 264 -8.79 37.62 15.43
CA VAL A 264 -8.91 38.94 16.09
C VAL A 264 -10.35 39.49 16.06
N PRO A 265 -11.04 39.62 14.89
CA PRO A 265 -12.40 40.13 14.85
C PRO A 265 -13.42 39.20 15.53
N VAL A 266 -13.20 37.89 15.50
CA VAL A 266 -14.05 36.90 16.18
C VAL A 266 -13.95 37.06 17.70
N ALA A 267 -12.72 37.12 18.21
CA ALA A 267 -12.45 37.36 19.62
C ALA A 267 -13.08 38.69 20.07
N TYR A 268 -12.86 39.79 19.33
CA TYR A 268 -13.45 41.09 19.65
C TYR A 268 -14.99 41.07 19.72
N MET A 269 -15.66 40.38 18.79
CA MET A 269 -17.11 40.23 18.80
C MET A 269 -17.61 39.43 20.03
N LEU A 270 -16.93 38.34 20.38
CA LEU A 270 -17.27 37.53 21.55
C LEU A 270 -17.10 38.32 22.84
N THR A 271 -15.97 39.00 23.02
CA THR A 271 -15.73 39.84 24.20
C THR A 271 -16.80 40.93 24.32
N LYS A 272 -17.15 41.59 23.20
CA LYS A 272 -18.19 42.63 23.19
C LYS A 272 -19.59 42.11 23.54
N ARG A 273 -19.94 40.87 23.14
CA ARG A 273 -21.21 40.24 23.55
C ARG A 273 -21.23 39.93 25.04
N MET A 274 -20.15 39.32 25.56
CA MET A 274 -20.05 39.00 26.98
C MET A 274 -20.13 40.25 27.87
N THR A 275 -19.49 41.36 27.47
CA THR A 275 -19.60 42.64 28.22
C THR A 275 -21.01 43.25 28.17
N LYS A 276 -21.81 42.94 27.15
CA LYS A 276 -23.21 43.37 27.06
C LYS A 276 -24.19 42.52 27.86
N GLU A 277 -23.88 41.26 28.11
CA GLU A 277 -24.71 40.37 28.95
C GLU A 277 -24.42 40.54 30.45
N MET A 278 -23.26 41.10 30.79
CA MET A 278 -22.85 41.40 32.17
C MET A 278 -23.34 42.77 32.69
N ASN A 279 -23.88 43.63 31.82
CA ASN A 279 -24.44 44.95 32.16
C ASN A 279 -25.94 44.97 31.87
#